data_AF-A0A6C0BXG0-F1
#
_entry.id   AF-A0A6C0BXG0-F1
#
_cell.length_a   1.000
_cell.length_b   1.000
_cell.length_c   1.000
_cell.angle_alpha   90.00
_cell.angle_beta   90.00
_cell.angle_gamma   90.00
#
_symmetry.space_group_name_H-M   'P 1'
#
loop_
_entity.id
_entity.type
_entity.pdbx_description
1 polymer ?
#
loop_
_entity_poly.entity_id
_entity_poly.type
_entity_poly.pdbx_seq_one_letter_code
_entity_poly.pdbx_strand_id
1 'polypeptide(L)'
;MTNENNDKNFPNLCIPRVNTCVTKEQVYEIINRYSFGCIEKIDVIKKKGTCKKNDLSNMVFIYFKEWYDNDLANIVKDRLVSGKDIKIIYDDPWYWKISAIKV
;
A
#
# COMPACT_ATOMS: atom_id res chain seq x y z
N MET A 1 35.52 10.28 -0.20
CA MET A 1 35.15 8.93 0.29
C MET A 1 33.64 8.91 0.40
N THR A 2 33.03 8.18 -0.53
CA THR A 2 31.62 7.75 -0.66
C THR A 2 30.51 8.69 -0.17
N ASN A 3 29.98 9.50 -1.10
CA ASN A 3 28.57 9.89 -1.08
C ASN A 3 27.75 8.63 -1.41
N GLU A 4 27.33 7.88 -0.38
CA GLU A 4 26.27 6.90 -0.56
C GLU A 4 24.92 7.63 -0.61
N ASN A 5 24.62 8.25 -1.75
CA ASN A 5 23.24 8.42 -2.18
C ASN A 5 22.77 7.04 -2.64
N ASN A 6 22.65 6.11 -1.70
CA ASN A 6 21.85 4.91 -1.89
C ASN A 6 20.40 5.38 -1.80
N ASP A 7 19.89 5.91 -2.91
CA ASP A 7 18.45 6.00 -3.13
C ASP A 7 17.93 4.56 -3.15
N LYS A 8 17.79 3.95 -1.96
CA LYS A 8 17.03 2.72 -1.76
C LYS A 8 15.61 3.10 -2.13
N ASN A 9 15.30 3.01 -3.41
CA ASN A 9 13.97 3.32 -3.94
C ASN A 9 13.06 2.15 -3.56
N PHE A 10 12.59 2.16 -2.32
CA PHE A 10 11.66 1.16 -1.82
C PHE A 10 10.26 1.41 -2.39
N PRO A 11 9.47 0.36 -2.65
CA PRO A 11 8.18 0.54 -3.30
C PRO A 11 7.19 1.23 -2.36
N ASN A 12 6.54 2.26 -2.87
CA ASN A 12 5.30 2.76 -2.28
C ASN A 12 4.13 1.85 -2.70
N LEU A 13 3.06 1.83 -1.92
CA LEU A 13 1.97 0.87 -2.12
C LEU A 13 0.73 1.53 -2.73
N CYS A 14 0.04 0.76 -3.55
CA CYS A 14 -1.27 1.10 -4.11
C CYS A 14 -2.28 0.00 -3.72
N ILE A 15 -3.41 0.43 -3.14
CA ILE A 15 -4.61 -0.38 -2.97
C ILE A 15 -5.64 0.11 -3.99
N PRO A 16 -5.81 -0.58 -5.13
CA PRO A 16 -6.57 -0.06 -6.26
C PRO A 16 -8.08 0.01 -6.00
N ARG A 17 -8.57 -0.76 -5.02
CA ARG A 17 -9.98 -0.87 -4.67
C ARG A 17 -10.14 -1.04 -3.16
N VAL A 18 -10.69 -0.02 -2.53
CA VAL A 18 -11.21 -0.07 -1.15
C VAL A 18 -12.67 0.40 -1.13
N ASN A 19 -13.41 0.02 -0.10
CA ASN A 19 -14.77 0.52 0.11
C ASN A 19 -14.75 2.05 0.29
N THR A 20 -15.79 2.74 -0.17
CA THR A 20 -15.91 4.21 -0.11
C THR A 20 -15.86 4.78 1.31
N CYS A 21 -16.24 3.98 2.31
CA CYS A 21 -16.27 4.38 3.72
C CYS A 21 -14.92 4.18 4.43
N VAL A 22 -13.93 3.56 3.78
CA VAL A 22 -12.60 3.33 4.37
C VAL A 22 -11.93 4.67 4.67
N THR A 23 -11.50 4.84 5.91
CA THR A 23 -10.81 6.04 6.36
C THR A 23 -9.29 5.88 6.29
N LYS A 24 -8.57 7.02 6.37
CA LYS A 24 -7.10 7.02 6.37
C LYS A 24 -6.54 6.31 7.61
N GLU A 25 -7.21 6.48 8.74
CA GLU A 25 -6.86 5.89 10.04
C GLU A 25 -7.00 4.36 9.98
N GLN A 26 -8.10 3.85 9.41
CA GLN A 26 -8.28 2.41 9.22
C GLN A 26 -7.18 1.81 8.34
N VAL A 27 -6.84 2.46 7.22
CA VAL A 27 -5.73 2.01 6.37
C VAL A 27 -4.43 2.00 7.15
N TYR A 28 -4.13 3.06 7.90
CA TYR A 28 -2.92 3.15 8.71
C TYR A 28 -2.83 2.00 9.71
N GLU A 29 -3.89 1.77 10.50
CA GLU A 29 -3.94 0.70 11.49
C GLU A 29 -3.79 -0.69 10.88
N ILE A 30 -4.44 -0.95 9.74
CA ILE A 30 -4.32 -2.22 9.03
C ILE A 30 -2.90 -2.44 8.53
N ILE A 31 -2.32 -1.46 7.83
CA ILE A 31 -0.99 -1.60 7.20
C ILE A 31 0.12 -1.66 8.26
N ASN A 32 0.02 -0.84 9.31
CA ASN A 32 1.01 -0.79 10.37
C ASN A 32 1.11 -2.13 11.14
N ARG A 33 0.00 -2.87 11.28
CA ARG A 33 -0.02 -4.21 11.89
C ARG A 33 0.85 -5.24 11.15
N TYR A 34 1.07 -5.07 9.85
CA TYR A 34 1.94 -5.96 9.08
C TYR A 34 3.42 -5.57 9.15
N SER A 35 3.75 -4.42 9.74
CA SER A 35 5.13 -3.98 10.00
C SER A 35 6.03 -4.01 8.76
N PHE A 36 5.52 -3.53 7.62
CA PHE A 36 6.30 -3.40 6.39
C PHE A 36 7.33 -2.26 6.47
N GLY A 37 6.99 -1.18 7.19
CA GLY A 37 7.82 0.01 7.28
C GLY A 37 7.14 1.17 8.00
N CYS A 38 7.88 2.27 8.14
CA CYS A 38 7.38 3.53 8.68
C CYS A 38 6.58 4.27 7.62
N ILE A 39 5.27 4.44 7.85
CA ILE A 39 4.38 5.13 6.92
C ILE A 39 4.59 6.64 7.04
N GLU A 40 4.92 7.30 5.93
CA GLU A 40 5.06 8.75 5.84
C GLU A 40 3.72 9.43 5.54
N LYS A 41 3.00 8.89 4.55
CA LYS A 41 1.79 9.52 4.02
C LYS A 41 0.81 8.48 3.50
N ILE A 42 -0.48 8.76 3.65
CA ILE A 42 -1.55 8.00 3.02
C ILE A 42 -2.47 8.98 2.31
N ASP A 43 -2.71 8.74 1.02
CA ASP A 43 -3.63 9.48 0.17
C ASP A 43 -4.81 8.59 -0.24
N VAL A 44 -6.03 9.04 0.05
CA VAL A 44 -7.27 8.35 -0.34
C VAL A 44 -7.92 9.11 -1.48
N ILE A 45 -7.89 8.52 -2.67
CA ILE A 45 -8.48 9.08 -3.89
C ILE A 45 -9.90 8.57 -4.06
N LYS A 46 -10.87 9.48 -3.90
CA LYS A 46 -12.28 9.20 -4.16
C LYS A 46 -12.51 9.18 -5.67
N LYS A 47 -12.85 8.01 -6.23
CA LYS A 47 -13.29 7.95 -7.63
C LYS A 47 -14.66 8.62 -7.75
N LYS A 48 -14.73 9.71 -8.51
CA LYS A 48 -16.00 10.31 -8.93
C LYS A 48 -16.61 9.40 -10.01
N GLY A 49 -17.57 8.57 -9.65
CA GLY A 49 -18.23 7.68 -10.61
C GLY A 49 -19.16 8.46 -11.55
N THR A 50 -19.07 8.22 -12.86
CA THR A 50 -20.25 8.28 -13.73
C THR A 50 -21.14 7.10 -13.36
N CYS A 51 -22.44 7.35 -13.17
CA CYS A 51 -23.44 6.45 -12.57
C CYS A 51 -23.73 5.14 -13.32
N LYS A 52 -22.81 4.62 -14.13
CA LYS A 52 -22.98 3.35 -14.83
C LYS A 52 -22.28 2.24 -14.05
N LYS A 53 -23.10 1.55 -13.25
CA LYS A 53 -22.83 0.38 -12.41
C LYS A 53 -22.18 0.72 -11.06
N ASN A 54 -22.61 -0.05 -10.06
CA ASN A 54 -22.46 0.12 -8.61
C ASN A 54 -21.01 -0.03 -8.11
N ASP A 55 -20.04 0.53 -8.83
CA ASP A 55 -18.60 0.31 -8.67
C ASP A 55 -17.89 1.51 -8.03
N LEU A 56 -18.55 2.13 -7.05
CA LEU A 56 -17.96 3.17 -6.25
C LEU A 56 -16.90 2.53 -5.35
N SER A 57 -15.63 2.73 -5.69
CA SER A 57 -14.50 2.33 -4.87
C SER A 57 -13.50 3.45 -4.78
N ASN A 58 -12.92 3.65 -3.60
CA ASN A 58 -11.78 4.54 -3.47
C ASN A 58 -10.50 3.78 -3.85
N MET A 59 -9.45 4.55 -4.17
CA MET A 59 -8.09 4.07 -4.34
C MET A 59 -7.22 4.66 -3.25
N VAL A 60 -6.26 3.90 -2.72
CA VAL A 60 -5.38 4.36 -1.65
C VAL A 60 -3.94 4.23 -2.08
N PHE A 61 -3.16 5.29 -1.85
CA PHE A 61 -1.71 5.30 -1.99
C PHE A 61 -1.07 5.44 -0.62
N ILE A 62 -0.05 4.62 -0.36
CA ILE A 62 0.67 4.61 0.91
C ILE A 62 2.13 4.84 0.59
N TYR A 63 2.69 5.89 1.16
CA TYR A 63 4.08 6.28 1.02
C TYR A 63 4.83 5.94 2.29
N PHE A 64 5.99 5.30 2.13
CA PHE A 64 6.85 4.93 3.25
C PHE A 64 7.99 5.94 3.39
N LYS A 65 8.36 6.25 4.62
CA LYS A 65 9.62 6.96 4.93
C LYS A 65 10.80 5.99 4.83
N GLU A 66 10.58 4.77 5.30
CA GLU A 66 11.54 3.67 5.27
C GLU A 66 10.81 2.34 5.38
N TRP A 67 11.40 1.28 4.84
CA TRP A 67 10.96 -0.09 5.07
C TRP A 67 11.73 -0.70 6.22
N TYR A 68 11.05 -1.52 7.02
CA TYR A 68 11.72 -2.27 8.08
C TYR A 68 12.57 -3.40 7.50
N ASP A 69 13.59 -3.78 8.26
CA ASP A 69 14.43 -4.93 7.98
C ASP A 69 13.96 -6.13 8.82
N ASN A 70 12.92 -6.79 8.34
CA ASN A 70 12.39 -8.02 8.90
C ASN A 70 11.97 -8.97 7.77
N ASP A 71 11.86 -10.26 8.08
CA ASP A 71 11.63 -11.30 7.08
C ASP A 71 10.37 -11.04 6.23
N LEU A 72 9.25 -10.69 6.87
CA LEU A 72 8.00 -10.43 6.18
C LEU A 72 8.10 -9.20 5.26
N ALA A 73 8.64 -8.10 5.77
CA ALA A 73 8.83 -6.87 5.01
C ALA A 73 9.75 -7.11 3.81
N ASN A 74 10.83 -7.87 3.97
CA ASN A 74 11.76 -8.18 2.88
C ASN A 74 11.11 -9.08 1.81
N ILE A 75 10.39 -10.13 2.21
CA ILE A 75 9.64 -11.00 1.27
C ILE A 75 8.60 -10.20 0.48
N VAL A 76 7.85 -9.33 1.16
CA VAL A 76 6.83 -8.48 0.54
C VAL A 76 7.47 -7.47 -0.42
N LYS A 77 8.56 -6.84 0.00
CA LYS A 77 9.33 -5.88 -0.82
C LYS A 77 9.82 -6.53 -2.10
N ASP A 78 10.48 -7.68 -2.03
CA ASP A 78 10.99 -8.40 -3.21
C ASP A 78 9.86 -8.80 -4.15
N ARG A 79 8.74 -9.27 -3.60
CA ARG A 79 7.57 -9.64 -4.39
C ARG A 79 6.98 -8.43 -5.13
N LEU A 80 6.85 -7.29 -4.46
CA LEU A 80 6.33 -6.06 -5.06
C LEU A 80 7.27 -5.48 -6.12
N VAL A 81 8.59 -5.47 -5.85
CA VAL A 81 9.62 -5.04 -6.80
C VAL A 81 9.65 -5.94 -8.05
N SER A 82 9.35 -7.23 -7.89
CA SER A 82 9.19 -8.16 -9.03
C SER A 82 7.92 -7.92 -9.88
N GLY A 83 7.12 -6.90 -9.55
CA GLY A 83 5.88 -6.55 -10.25
C GLY A 83 4.67 -7.41 -9.86
N LYS A 84 4.80 -8.24 -8.83
CA LYS A 84 3.69 -9.07 -8.30
C LYS A 84 2.90 -8.30 -7.25
N ASP A 85 1.69 -8.77 -6.98
CA ASP A 85 0.81 -8.25 -5.95
C ASP A 85 0.88 -9.10 -4.66
N ILE A 86 0.43 -8.51 -3.56
CA ILE A 86 0.17 -9.22 -2.30
C ILE A 86 -1.31 -9.08 -1.93
N LYS A 87 -1.75 -9.93 -0.99
CA LYS A 87 -3.05 -9.82 -0.34
C LYS A 87 -2.83 -9.63 1.15
N ILE A 88 -3.50 -8.64 1.73
CA ILE A 88 -3.55 -8.46 3.18
C ILE A 88 -4.99 -8.63 3.65
N ILE A 89 -5.20 -9.43 4.68
CA ILE A 89 -6.51 -9.63 5.30
C ILE A 89 -6.74 -8.45 6.26
N TYR A 90 -7.83 -7.72 6.10
CA TYR A 90 -8.20 -6.66 7.03
C TYR A 90 -9.32 -7.08 7.98
N ASP A 91 -10.20 -7.98 7.53
CA ASP A 91 -11.31 -8.56 8.27
C ASP A 91 -11.71 -9.86 7.59
N ASP A 92 -11.44 -11.03 8.16
CA ASP A 92 -11.61 -12.32 7.48
C ASP A 92 -13.08 -12.56 7.04
N PRO A 93 -13.36 -12.99 5.78
CA PRO A 93 -12.43 -13.42 4.73
C PRO A 93 -12.00 -12.30 3.76
N TRP A 94 -12.26 -11.04 4.10
CA TRP A 94 -12.01 -9.88 3.26
C TRP A 94 -10.53 -9.46 3.27
N TYR A 95 -10.04 -9.18 2.06
CA TYR A 95 -8.66 -8.79 1.84
C TYR A 95 -8.55 -7.61 0.89
N TRP A 96 -7.46 -6.85 1.03
CA TRP A 96 -7.02 -5.88 0.04
C TRP A 96 -5.90 -6.47 -0.80
N LYS A 97 -6.01 -6.30 -2.12
CA LYS A 97 -4.92 -6.53 -3.05
C LYS A 97 -4.03 -5.29 -3.07
N ILE A 98 -2.72 -5.48 -2.96
CA ILE A 98 -1.75 -4.39 -2.93
C ILE A 98 -0.69 -4.62 -4.01
N SER A 99 -0.32 -3.57 -4.73
CA SER A 99 0.79 -3.56 -5.68
C SER A 99 1.74 -2.40 -5.39
N ALA A 100 2.96 -2.47 -5.91
CA ALA A 100 3.84 -1.30 -5.94
C ALA A 100 3.21 -0.19 -6.81
N ILE A 101 3.42 1.07 -6.43
CA ILE A 101 3.17 2.21 -7.31
C ILE A 101 4.16 2.11 -8.47
N LYS A 102 3.64 2.16 -9.70
CA LYS A 102 4.48 2.25 -10.90
C LYS A 102 4.99 3.68 -11.00
N VAL A 103 6.32 3.85 -10.95
CA VAL A 103 7.01 5.11 -11.26
C VAL A 103 7.20 5.19 -12.77
#